data_AF-A0A7S3YCD4-F1
#
_entry.id   AF-A0A7S3YCD4-F1
#
_cell.length_a   1.000
_cell.length_b   1.000
_cell.length_c   1.000
_cell.angle_alpha   90.00
_cell.angle_beta   90.00
_cell.angle_gamma   90.00
#
_symmetry.space_group_name_H-M   'P 1'
#
loop_
_entity.id
_entity.type
_entity.pdbx_description
1 polymer ?
#
loop_
_entity_poly.entity_id
_entity_poly.type
_entity_poly.pdbx_seq_one_letter_code
_entity_poly.pdbx_strand_id
1 'polypeptide(L)'
;MFFQNPGYTTQELHEFIDTKVFLSAIGLPQYEETFKTNIGDAHGLPFKKLKALRINHLPMMNITLFDHQKMIMRGVEQLFSEFEQIKIRMKENKEKDGQLAKDLDQLLAVSVGGLGVAPPHQAE
;
A
#
# COMPACT_ATOMS: atom_id res chain seq x y z
N MET A 1 -2.88 16.50 0.76
CA MET A 1 -3.03 16.25 -0.68
C MET A 1 -2.85 14.76 -0.88
N PHE A 2 -3.86 14.07 -1.44
CA PHE A 2 -3.86 12.63 -1.65
C PHE A 2 -3.16 12.31 -2.98
N PHE A 3 -2.25 11.33 -2.99
CA PHE A 3 -1.68 10.78 -4.22
C PHE A 3 -2.72 9.88 -4.89
N GLN A 4 -3.59 10.47 -5.71
CA GLN A 4 -4.45 9.74 -6.66
C GLN A 4 -3.83 9.85 -8.05
N ASN A 5 -2.96 8.92 -8.40
CA ASN A 5 -2.52 8.68 -9.78
C ASN A 5 -3.24 7.41 -10.28
N PRO A 6 -4.12 7.48 -11.30
CA PRO A 6 -4.97 6.35 -11.72
C PRO A 6 -4.25 5.29 -12.59
N GLY A 7 -2.92 5.19 -12.52
CA GLY A 7 -2.11 4.33 -13.39
C GLY A 7 -1.55 3.05 -12.77
N TYR A 8 -1.69 2.85 -11.46
CA TYR A 8 -1.10 1.69 -10.79
C TYR A 8 -2.19 0.77 -10.26
N THR A 9 -2.33 -0.40 -10.87
CA THR A 9 -3.10 -1.48 -10.26
C THR A 9 -2.44 -1.87 -8.93
N THR A 10 -3.25 -2.15 -7.92
CA THR A 10 -2.83 -2.47 -6.54
C THR A 10 -1.84 -3.64 -6.43
N GLN A 11 -1.66 -4.41 -7.51
CA GLN A 11 -0.69 -5.51 -7.61
C GLN A 11 0.72 -5.05 -8.02
N GLU A 12 0.87 -4.03 -8.87
CA GLU A 12 2.17 -3.47 -9.26
C GLU A 12 2.74 -2.50 -8.21
N LEU A 13 1.88 -1.96 -7.35
CA LEU A 13 2.23 -1.14 -6.18
C LEU A 13 3.08 -1.86 -5.12
N HIS A 14 3.28 -3.18 -5.24
CA HIS A 14 3.85 -4.00 -4.17
C HIS A 14 5.33 -4.37 -4.34
N GLU A 15 5.95 -4.18 -5.52
CA GLU A 15 7.33 -4.63 -5.72
C GLU A 15 8.33 -3.52 -6.05
N PHE A 16 7.90 -2.42 -6.68
CA PHE A 16 8.81 -1.38 -7.16
C PHE A 16 8.36 0.02 -6.76
N ILE A 17 9.32 0.86 -6.41
CA ILE A 17 9.13 2.29 -6.12
C ILE A 17 9.78 3.10 -7.23
N ASP A 18 9.09 4.14 -7.69
CA ASP A 18 9.67 5.08 -8.63
C ASP A 18 10.83 5.85 -7.97
N THR A 19 12.05 5.61 -8.49
CA THR A 19 13.30 6.19 -7.98
C THR A 19 13.23 7.71 -7.92
N LYS A 20 12.68 8.33 -8.97
CA LYS A 20 12.64 9.78 -9.12
C LYS A 20 11.66 10.39 -8.12
N VAL A 21 10.48 9.79 -7.97
CA VAL A 21 9.47 10.23 -6.99
C VAL A 21 10.04 10.12 -5.56
N PHE A 22 10.64 8.98 -5.22
CA PHE A 22 11.23 8.75 -3.89
C PHE A 22 12.33 9.77 -3.56
N LEU A 23 13.32 9.91 -4.45
CA LEU A 23 14.45 10.80 -4.20
C LEU A 23 14.07 12.29 -4.25
N SER A 24 13.10 12.65 -5.10
CA SER A 24 12.56 14.02 -5.10
C SER A 24 11.81 14.34 -3.81
N ALA A 25 11.06 13.38 -3.26
CA ALA A 25 10.32 13.57 -2.00
C ALA A 25 11.24 13.82 -0.80
N ILE A 26 12.43 13.21 -0.78
CA ILE A 26 13.43 13.44 0.27
C ILE A 26 14.40 14.59 -0.06
N GLY A 27 14.19 15.32 -1.16
CA GLY A 27 15.02 16.46 -1.57
C GLY A 27 16.41 16.08 -2.07
N LEU A 28 16.60 14.84 -2.53
CA LEU A 28 17.87 14.33 -3.03
C LEU A 28 17.79 13.77 -4.48
N PRO A 29 17.19 14.49 -5.44
CA PRO A 29 17.03 14.00 -6.81
C PRO A 29 18.36 13.72 -7.52
N GLN A 30 19.46 14.34 -7.09
CA GLN A 30 20.79 14.14 -7.67
C GLN A 30 21.33 12.71 -7.57
N TYR A 31 20.77 11.88 -6.67
CA TYR A 31 21.17 10.48 -6.52
C TYR A 31 20.32 9.52 -7.35
N GLU A 32 19.46 10.01 -8.26
CA GLU A 32 18.58 9.17 -9.08
C GLU A 32 19.35 8.14 -9.90
N GLU A 33 20.35 8.60 -10.65
CA GLU A 33 21.24 7.74 -11.45
C GLU A 33 21.97 6.73 -10.54
N THR A 34 22.53 7.22 -9.42
CA THR A 34 23.23 6.37 -8.45
C THR A 34 22.36 5.23 -7.94
N PHE A 35 21.12 5.54 -7.57
CA PHE A 35 20.17 4.55 -7.08
C PHE A 35 19.73 3.58 -8.17
N LYS A 36 19.48 4.06 -9.39
CA LYS A 36 19.15 3.21 -10.53
C LYS A 36 20.27 2.24 -10.87
N THR A 37 21.52 2.70 -10.87
CA THR A 37 22.69 1.86 -11.19
C THR A 37 22.99 0.82 -10.11
N ASN A 38 22.91 1.17 -8.84
CA ASN A 38 23.36 0.30 -7.75
C ASN A 38 22.25 -0.58 -7.15
N ILE A 39 21.00 -0.09 -7.16
CA ILE A 39 19.88 -0.73 -6.47
C ILE A 39 18.72 -1.01 -7.44
N GLY A 40 18.53 -0.15 -8.44
CA GLY A 40 17.45 -0.22 -9.40
C GLY A 40 17.42 -1.49 -10.25
N ASP A 41 16.28 -1.67 -10.90
CA ASP A 41 16.01 -2.66 -11.92
C ASP A 41 15.32 -1.96 -13.12
N ALA A 42 15.00 -2.70 -14.18
CA ALA A 42 14.34 -2.18 -15.38
C ALA A 42 13.03 -1.42 -15.09
N HIS A 43 12.39 -1.72 -13.95
CA HIS A 43 11.09 -1.17 -13.54
C HIS A 43 11.17 -0.13 -12.40
N GLY A 44 12.34 0.09 -11.78
CA GLY A 44 12.50 1.03 -10.66
C GLY A 44 13.24 0.43 -9.47
N LEU A 45 12.98 0.94 -8.26
CA LEU A 45 13.63 0.48 -7.03
C LEU A 45 12.88 -0.69 -6.39
N PRO A 46 13.43 -1.91 -6.36
CA PRO A 46 12.77 -3.04 -5.75
C PRO A 46 12.70 -2.89 -4.22
N PHE A 47 11.49 -3.08 -3.69
CA PHE A 47 11.17 -2.94 -2.27
C PHE A 47 12.09 -3.77 -1.37
N LYS A 48 12.42 -4.99 -1.80
CA LYS A 48 13.32 -5.92 -1.08
C LYS A 48 14.73 -5.35 -0.93
N LYS A 49 15.29 -4.74 -1.97
CA LYS A 49 16.65 -4.16 -1.89
C LYS A 49 16.66 -2.88 -1.07
N LEU A 50 15.61 -2.05 -1.18
CA LEU A 50 15.44 -0.88 -0.31
C LEU A 50 15.31 -1.29 1.16
N LYS A 51 14.61 -2.38 1.48
CA LYS A 51 14.48 -2.89 2.84
C LYS A 51 15.82 -3.39 3.41
N ALA A 52 16.64 -3.98 2.54
CA ALA A 52 17.97 -4.46 2.90
C ALA A 52 19.02 -3.32 2.94
N LEU A 53 18.66 -2.10 2.52
CA LEU A 53 19.58 -0.97 2.50
C LEU A 53 19.95 -0.57 3.92
N ARG A 54 21.25 -0.46 4.19
CA ARG A 54 21.80 -0.01 5.46
C ARG A 54 22.64 1.24 5.22
N ILE A 55 22.81 2.05 6.25
CA ILE A 55 23.60 3.28 6.18
C ILE A 55 25.02 3.04 5.63
N ASN A 56 25.64 1.90 5.99
CA ASN A 56 26.98 1.52 5.53
C ASN A 56 27.04 1.17 4.03
N HIS A 57 25.91 0.90 3.37
CA HIS A 57 25.87 0.64 1.93
C HIS A 57 25.90 1.95 1.12
N LEU A 58 25.47 3.08 1.70
CA LEU A 58 25.37 4.36 0.99
C LEU A 58 26.75 4.90 0.54
N PRO A 59 27.82 4.85 1.37
CA PRO A 59 29.16 5.19 0.92
C PRO A 59 29.64 4.34 -0.27
N MET A 60 29.26 3.06 -0.32
CA MET A 60 29.67 2.15 -1.40
C MET A 60 29.04 2.52 -2.76
N MET A 61 27.95 3.28 -2.74
CA MET A 61 27.29 3.80 -3.93
C MET A 61 27.71 5.24 -4.24
N ASN A 62 28.83 5.72 -3.69
CA ASN A 62 29.29 7.10 -3.86
C ASN A 62 28.41 8.17 -3.18
N ILE A 63 27.66 7.80 -2.14
CA ILE A 63 26.89 8.72 -1.29
C ILE A 63 27.68 8.93 -0.01
N THR A 64 28.65 9.85 -0.04
CA THR A 64 29.62 10.06 1.05
C THR A 64 29.17 11.08 2.08
N LEU A 65 28.23 11.97 1.73
CA LEU A 65 27.73 13.01 2.62
C LEU A 65 26.82 12.40 3.70
N PHE A 66 27.25 12.50 4.96
CA PHE A 66 26.57 11.88 6.10
C PHE A 66 25.14 12.37 6.31
N ASP A 67 24.87 13.65 6.07
CA ASP A 67 23.51 14.20 6.16
C ASP A 67 22.59 13.60 5.08
N HIS A 68 23.10 13.44 3.86
CA HIS A 68 22.33 12.79 2.79
C HIS A 68 22.08 11.32 3.11
N GLN A 69 23.08 10.64 3.69
CA GLN A 69 22.92 9.25 4.14
C GLN A 69 21.78 9.13 5.16
N LYS A 70 21.73 10.02 6.16
CA LYS A 70 20.64 10.05 7.15
C LYS A 70 19.29 10.35 6.52
N MET A 71 19.21 11.32 5.61
CA MET A 71 17.96 11.68 4.92
C MET A 71 17.42 10.51 4.11
N ILE A 72 18.29 9.80 3.39
CA ILE A 72 17.94 8.58 2.66
C ILE A 72 17.40 7.53 3.62
N MET A 73 18.12 7.19 4.68
CA MET A 73 17.70 6.16 5.63
C MET A 73 16.35 6.50 6.28
N ARG A 74 16.14 7.75 6.69
CA ARG A 74 14.85 8.22 7.21
C ARG A 74 13.73 8.11 6.19
N GLY A 75 13.98 8.49 4.94
CA GLY A 75 13.00 8.37 3.86
C GLY A 75 12.62 6.91 3.59
N VAL A 76 13.60 6.02 3.62
CA VAL A 76 13.39 4.57 3.50
C VAL A 76 12.52 4.06 4.66
N GLU A 77 12.88 4.37 5.92
CA GLU A 77 12.11 3.98 7.12
C GLU A 77 10.66 4.49 7.08
N GLN A 78 10.47 5.76 6.72
CA GLN A 78 9.15 6.36 6.61
C GLN A 78 8.31 5.64 5.56
N LEU A 79 8.89 5.36 4.40
CA LEU A 79 8.21 4.64 3.34
C LEU A 79 7.75 3.26 3.83
N PHE A 80 8.58 2.50 4.54
CA PHE A 80 8.16 1.22 5.13
C PHE A 80 7.04 1.37 6.17
N SER A 81 7.12 2.38 7.03
CA SER A 81 6.09 2.64 8.04
C SER A 81 4.73 2.95 7.40
N GLU A 82 4.70 3.74 6.33
CA GLU A 82 3.46 4.06 5.60
C GLU A 82 2.88 2.82 4.93
N PHE A 83 3.72 1.99 4.31
CA PHE A 83 3.29 0.72 3.71
C PHE A 83 2.71 -0.27 4.75
N GLU A 84 3.31 -0.37 5.93
CA GLU A 84 2.78 -1.24 7.01
C GLU A 84 1.43 -0.74 7.51
N GLN A 85 1.25 0.58 7.68
CA GLN A 85 -0.04 1.15 8.08
C GLN A 85 -1.13 0.92 7.03
N ILE A 86 -0.81 1.01 5.74
CA ILE A 86 -1.75 0.69 4.66
C ILE A 86 -2.17 -0.79 4.74
N LYS A 87 -1.22 -1.71 4.94
CA LYS A 87 -1.52 -3.14 5.11
C LYS A 87 -2.45 -3.42 6.29
N ILE A 88 -2.20 -2.78 7.43
CA ILE A 88 -3.04 -2.92 8.63
C ILE A 88 -4.47 -2.48 8.32
N ARG A 89 -4.65 -1.29 7.74
CA ARG A 89 -5.98 -0.75 7.39
C ARG A 89 -6.73 -1.61 6.37
N MET A 90 -6.04 -2.17 5.37
CA MET A 90 -6.67 -3.07 4.40
C MET A 90 -7.11 -4.39 5.03
N LYS A 91 -6.36 -4.89 6.02
CA LYS A 91 -6.72 -6.10 6.77
C LYS A 91 -7.94 -5.85 7.66
N GLU A 92 -7.98 -4.72 8.36
CA GLU A 92 -9.13 -4.31 9.18
C GLU A 92 -10.42 -4.11 8.34
N ASN A 93 -10.31 -3.58 7.11
CA ASN A 93 -11.49 -3.45 6.24
C ASN A 93 -12.02 -4.80 5.75
N LYS A 94 -11.15 -5.80 5.51
CA LYS A 94 -11.60 -7.16 5.17
C LYS A 94 -12.33 -7.84 6.31
N GLU A 95 -11.95 -7.58 7.56
CA GLU A 95 -12.65 -8.11 8.73
C GLU A 95 -14.03 -7.46 8.90
N LYS A 96 -14.17 -6.17 8.58
CA LYS A 96 -15.46 -5.47 8.61
C LYS A 96 -16.44 -5.94 7.53
N ASP A 97 -15.97 -6.22 6.31
CA ASP A 97 -16.82 -6.78 5.23
C ASP A 97 -17.32 -8.20 5.56
N GLY A 98 -16.46 -9.03 6.15
CA GLY A 98 -16.85 -10.38 6.60
C GLY A 98 -17.84 -10.40 7.77
N GLN A 99 -17.83 -9.35 8.60
CA GLN A 99 -18.79 -9.19 9.71
C GLN A 99 -20.15 -8.69 9.19
N LEU A 100 -20.16 -7.74 8.23
CA LEU A 100 -21.39 -7.24 7.61
C LEU A 100 -22.17 -8.34 6.87
N ALA A 101 -21.47 -9.24 6.18
CA ALA A 101 -22.09 -10.37 5.51
C ALA A 101 -22.75 -11.34 6.51
N LYS A 102 -22.16 -11.57 7.68
CA LYS A 102 -22.75 -12.42 8.74
C LYS A 102 -23.97 -11.78 9.39
N ASP A 103 -23.96 -10.47 9.62
CA ASP A 103 -25.09 -9.74 10.20
C ASP A 103 -26.30 -9.69 9.24
N LEU A 104 -26.05 -9.54 7.93
CA LEU A 104 -27.10 -9.54 6.91
C LEU A 104 -27.78 -10.91 6.75
N ASP A 105 -27.00 -12.00 6.81
CA ASP A 105 -27.51 -13.38 6.80
C ASP A 105 -28.37 -13.66 8.04
N GLN A 106 -27.99 -13.10 9.19
CA GLN A 106 -28.74 -13.22 10.45
C GLN A 106 -30.06 -12.41 10.43
N LEU A 107 -30.07 -11.21 9.85
CA LEU A 107 -31.27 -10.39 9.67
C LEU A 107 -32.26 -10.98 8.65
N LEU A 108 -31.75 -11.60 7.58
CA LEU A 108 -32.57 -12.34 6.61
C LEU A 108 -33.17 -13.61 7.24
N ALA A 109 -32.40 -14.36 8.04
CA ALA A 109 -32.89 -15.57 8.73
C ALA A 109 -34.00 -15.29 9.75
N VAL A 110 -33.98 -14.13 10.42
CA VAL A 110 -35.04 -13.71 11.36
C VAL A 110 -36.32 -13.28 10.62
N SER A 111 -36.21 -12.83 9.37
CA SER A 111 -37.35 -12.30 8.59
C SER A 111 -38.22 -13.37 7.90
N VAL A 112 -37.76 -14.63 7.84
CA VAL A 112 -38.48 -15.74 7.14
C VAL A 112 -39.38 -16.55 8.08
N GLY A 113 -39.43 -16.22 9.39
CA GLY A 113 -40.21 -16.95 10.39
C GLY A 113 -41.69 -16.58 10.54
N GLY A 114 -42.25 -15.68 9.73
CA GLY A 114 -43.58 -15.13 10.01
C GLY A 114 -44.33 -14.54 8.82
N LEU A 115 -44.70 -15.35 7.83
CA LEU A 115 -45.76 -14.99 6.89
C LEU A 115 -46.67 -16.21 6.70
N GLY A 116 -47.59 -16.36 7.65
CA GLY A 116 -48.76 -17.21 7.49
C GLY A 116 -49.55 -16.76 6.25
N VAL A 117 -49.68 -17.69 5.32
CA VAL A 117 -50.69 -17.80 4.26
C VAL A 117 -51.97 -16.99 4.48
N ALA A 118 -52.32 -16.16 3.49
CA ALA A 118 -53.70 -15.74 3.22
C ALA A 118 -53.96 -15.87 1.70
N PRO A 119 -55.06 -16.53 1.27
CA PRO A 119 -55.31 -16.90 -0.13
C PRO A 119 -55.87 -15.73 -0.98
N PRO A 120 -55.84 -15.84 -2.32
CA PRO A 120 -56.19 -14.75 -3.23
C PRO A 120 -57.70 -14.50 -3.27
N HIS A 121 -58.12 -13.24 -3.14
CA HIS A 121 -59.47 -12.82 -3.49
C HIS A 121 -59.50 -12.46 -4.99
N GLN A 122 -60.16 -13.29 -5.80
CA GLN A 122 -60.80 -12.86 -7.04
C GLN A 122 -62.19 -12.31 -6.69
N ALA A 123 -62.48 -11.10 -7.15
CA ALA A 123 -63.82 -10.55 -7.36
C ALA A 123 -63.64 -9.49 -8.47
N GLU A 124 -63.86 -9.89 -9.72
CA GLU A 124 -65.10 -9.75 -10.51
C GLU A 124 -65.14 -8.40 -11.25
#